data_AF-A0A7V8E6W2-F1
#
_entry.id   AF-A0A7V8E6W2-F1
#
_cell.length_a   1.000
_cell.length_b   1.000
_cell.length_c   1.000
_cell.angle_alpha   90.00
_cell.angle_beta   90.00
_cell.angle_gamma   90.00
#
_symmetry.space_group_name_H-M   'P 1'
#
loop_
_entity.id
_entity.type
_entity.pdbx_description
1 polymer ?
#
loop_
_entity_poly.entity_id
_entity_poly.type
_entity_poly.pdbx_seq_one_letter_code
_entity_poly.pdbx_strand_id
1 'polypeptide(L)'
;MAEEREPEDTRVRTKRRRWWIWLPAWCFGLLLLTGLVWWAVAGGMGRARWKALQAKHTELRTKVLSASPARRPLEGEAVPGNAWKHYEDAAAAYEKLSMKEKDQLMAATYSKAKPEQFALAFAVLETHPEIFAAVREGAKCDTFDPPYQWELGADMPLDWLPHRRLLSRLLVIETRRRRSEGDLDAALDCVALGFQVGADCGSSGVFICWLVGVAARGIVMAQAGPIASDPALTAAQAGRLEKLMERLEDELLPLHLSMQADRLSMQFTILRNEGGSIAAFQAGTTATSGLAGLKTRHELTWRHGYSWRLAHKNFFASVQSDPILDMLLFEPAGCDDSGRSGLARIRLIRALCHERRTGAPENPLPLDPHTRLPLHRRVDPDKTVYWAEGADGDQGGKGEFDPNSSNSGDIVLEWKK
;
A
#
# COMPACT_ATOMS: atom_id res chain seq x y z
N MET A 1 -39.83 -83.51 71.20
CA MET A 1 -38.37 -83.26 71.18
C MET A 1 -37.80 -84.18 70.10
N ALA A 2 -37.17 -83.75 69.02
CA ALA A 2 -36.76 -82.43 68.58
C ALA A 2 -37.19 -82.23 67.11
N GLU A 3 -37.39 -80.97 66.78
CA GLU A 3 -38.01 -80.42 65.59
C GLU A 3 -36.98 -80.35 64.45
N GLU A 4 -37.10 -81.21 63.44
CA GLU A 4 -36.26 -81.19 62.24
C GLU A 4 -36.89 -80.19 61.25
N ARG A 5 -36.45 -78.92 61.35
CA ARG A 5 -36.82 -77.88 60.38
C ARG A 5 -35.82 -77.90 59.22
N GLU A 6 -36.24 -78.44 58.08
CA GLU A 6 -35.59 -78.19 56.80
C GLU A 6 -35.61 -76.68 56.49
N PRO A 7 -34.48 -76.07 56.11
CA PRO A 7 -34.49 -74.72 55.58
C PRO A 7 -35.02 -74.76 54.15
N GLU A 8 -36.26 -74.30 53.97
CA GLU A 8 -36.86 -74.00 52.68
C GLU A 8 -36.06 -72.85 52.01
N ASP A 9 -35.01 -73.21 51.27
CA ASP A 9 -34.22 -72.32 50.41
C ASP A 9 -35.11 -71.85 49.26
N THR A 10 -35.97 -70.88 49.56
CA THR A 10 -36.74 -70.10 48.58
C THR A 10 -35.76 -69.25 47.76
N ARG A 11 -35.05 -69.92 46.84
CA ARG A 11 -34.35 -69.27 45.74
C ARG A 11 -35.40 -68.63 44.85
N VAL A 12 -35.83 -67.43 45.24
CA VAL A 12 -36.34 -66.44 44.31
C VAL A 12 -35.17 -66.14 43.36
N ARG A 13 -35.04 -66.96 42.31
CA ARG A 13 -34.33 -66.63 41.08
C ARG A 13 -35.07 -65.41 40.54
N THR A 14 -34.77 -64.25 41.10
CA THR A 14 -35.07 -62.98 40.49
C THR A 14 -34.50 -63.13 39.09
N LYS A 15 -35.40 -63.16 38.09
CA LYS A 15 -35.05 -62.97 36.69
C LYS A 15 -34.45 -61.57 36.64
N ARG A 16 -33.18 -61.42 37.06
CA ARG A 16 -32.35 -60.24 36.82
C ARG A 16 -32.30 -60.18 35.31
N ARG A 17 -33.27 -59.45 34.75
CA ARG A 17 -33.42 -59.23 33.32
C ARG A 17 -32.04 -58.89 32.80
N ARG A 18 -31.62 -59.52 31.71
CA ARG A 18 -30.34 -59.25 31.03
C ARG A 18 -30.33 -57.84 30.39
N TRP A 19 -30.98 -56.85 31.00
CA TRP A 19 -31.09 -55.48 30.50
C TRP A 19 -29.73 -54.78 30.44
N TRP A 20 -28.81 -55.15 31.35
CA TRP A 20 -27.42 -54.70 31.35
C TRP A 20 -26.62 -55.14 30.12
N ILE A 21 -27.03 -56.21 29.41
CA ILE A 21 -26.40 -56.64 28.15
C ILE A 21 -26.85 -55.74 26.98
N TRP A 22 -28.08 -55.21 27.04
CA TRP A 22 -28.63 -54.34 26.00
C TRP A 22 -28.28 -52.87 26.20
N LEU A 23 -27.99 -52.44 27.43
CA LEU A 23 -27.64 -51.05 27.76
C LEU A 23 -26.48 -50.49 26.90
N PRO A 24 -25.34 -51.20 26.70
CA PRO A 24 -24.24 -50.69 25.87
C PRO A 24 -24.62 -50.51 24.40
N ALA A 25 -25.43 -51.42 23.86
CA ALA A 25 -25.92 -51.34 22.49
C ALA A 25 -26.83 -50.12 22.27
N TRP A 26 -27.71 -49.83 23.24
CA TRP A 26 -28.53 -48.61 23.23
C TRP A 26 -27.69 -47.34 23.36
N CYS A 27 -26.71 -47.31 24.27
CA CYS A 27 -25.81 -46.15 24.43
C CYS A 27 -24.99 -45.90 23.15
N PHE A 28 -24.47 -46.96 22.52
CA PHE A 28 -23.73 -46.85 21.26
C PHE A 28 -24.62 -46.38 20.11
N GLY A 29 -25.84 -46.90 19.99
CA GLY A 29 -26.82 -46.45 19.01
C GLY A 29 -27.19 -44.97 19.19
N LEU A 30 -27.36 -44.51 20.44
CA LEU A 30 -27.61 -43.11 20.75
C LEU A 30 -26.42 -42.21 20.37
N LEU A 31 -25.19 -42.63 20.67
CA LEU A 31 -23.97 -41.90 20.30
C LEU A 31 -23.78 -41.77 18.78
N LEU A 32 -24.07 -42.83 18.02
CA LEU A 32 -24.03 -42.76 16.56
C LEU A 32 -25.10 -41.83 16.01
N LEU A 33 -26.32 -41.88 16.56
CA LEU A 33 -27.40 -41.01 16.13
C LEU A 33 -27.08 -39.54 16.44
N THR A 34 -26.57 -39.23 17.64
CA THR A 34 -26.18 -37.86 18.00
C THR A 34 -25.00 -37.38 17.16
N GLY A 35 -24.03 -38.24 16.86
CA GLY A 35 -22.93 -37.95 15.94
C GLY A 35 -23.41 -37.65 14.52
N LEU A 36 -24.37 -38.41 14.00
CA LEU A 36 -24.93 -38.23 12.66
C LEU A 36 -25.79 -36.96 12.57
N VAL A 37 -26.62 -36.70 13.58
CA VAL A 37 -27.39 -35.44 13.69
C VAL A 37 -26.45 -34.25 13.80
N TRP A 38 -25.41 -34.34 14.64
CA TRP A 38 -24.42 -33.28 14.78
C TRP A 38 -23.66 -33.04 13.47
N TRP A 39 -23.25 -34.11 12.77
CA TRP A 39 -22.61 -34.00 11.45
C TRP A 39 -23.53 -33.37 10.40
N ALA A 40 -24.81 -33.76 10.36
CA ALA A 40 -25.79 -33.20 9.43
C ALA A 40 -26.09 -31.73 9.72
N VAL A 41 -26.23 -31.35 11.00
CA VAL A 41 -26.47 -29.96 11.44
C VAL A 41 -25.23 -29.10 11.23
N ALA A 42 -24.05 -29.55 11.69
CA ALA A 42 -22.79 -28.85 11.51
C ALA A 42 -22.42 -28.71 10.03
N GLY A 43 -22.62 -29.77 9.23
CA GLY A 43 -22.43 -29.75 7.78
C GLY A 43 -23.46 -28.90 7.03
N GLY A 44 -24.72 -28.84 7.51
CA GLY A 44 -25.75 -27.96 6.98
C GLY A 44 -25.46 -26.48 7.27
N MET A 45 -25.12 -26.15 8.51
CA MET A 45 -24.70 -24.81 8.92
C MET A 45 -23.41 -24.38 8.20
N GLY A 46 -22.47 -25.31 8.01
CA GLY A 46 -21.26 -25.10 7.21
C GLY A 46 -21.60 -24.72 5.78
N ARG A 47 -22.43 -25.51 5.09
CA ARG A 47 -22.85 -25.24 3.71
C ARG A 47 -23.62 -23.92 3.56
N ALA A 48 -24.50 -23.59 4.50
CA ALA A 48 -25.25 -22.32 4.48
C ALA A 48 -24.33 -21.11 4.69
N ARG A 49 -23.42 -21.17 5.67
CA ARG A 49 -22.40 -20.13 5.90
C ARG A 49 -21.48 -19.99 4.70
N TRP A 50 -21.11 -21.11 4.08
CA TRP A 50 -20.28 -21.12 2.87
C TRP A 50 -20.95 -20.41 1.70
N LYS A 51 -22.21 -20.74 1.38
CA LYS A 51 -22.98 -20.05 0.36
C LYS A 51 -23.10 -18.55 0.64
N ALA A 52 -23.31 -18.18 1.91
CA ALA A 52 -23.35 -16.77 2.30
C ALA A 52 -21.99 -16.06 2.09
N LEU A 53 -20.88 -16.74 2.38
CA LEU A 53 -19.53 -16.23 2.10
C LEU A 53 -19.30 -16.06 0.59
N GLN A 54 -19.70 -17.04 -0.23
CA GLN A 54 -19.61 -16.96 -1.71
C GLN A 54 -20.46 -15.81 -2.28
N ALA A 55 -21.67 -15.59 -1.76
CA ALA A 55 -22.52 -14.48 -2.19
C ALA A 55 -21.90 -13.12 -1.83
N LYS A 56 -21.48 -12.96 -0.58
CA LYS A 56 -20.79 -11.74 -0.10
C LYS A 56 -19.50 -11.48 -0.84
N HIS A 57 -18.80 -12.55 -1.20
CA HIS A 57 -17.59 -12.51 -1.99
C HIS A 57 -17.87 -11.96 -3.41
N THR A 58 -18.91 -12.46 -4.08
CA THR A 58 -19.32 -11.99 -5.41
C THR A 58 -19.71 -10.52 -5.39
N GLU A 59 -20.43 -10.10 -4.34
CA GLU A 59 -20.77 -8.70 -4.08
C GLU A 59 -19.52 -7.83 -3.92
N LEU A 60 -18.57 -8.24 -3.06
CA LEU A 60 -17.33 -7.51 -2.83
C LEU A 60 -16.45 -7.43 -4.08
N ARG A 61 -16.36 -8.51 -4.85
CA ARG A 61 -15.64 -8.50 -6.14
C ARG A 61 -16.22 -7.48 -7.09
N THR A 62 -17.55 -7.50 -7.26
CA THR A 62 -18.24 -6.52 -8.12
C THR A 62 -17.98 -5.11 -7.62
N LYS A 63 -18.10 -4.87 -6.31
CA LYS A 63 -17.84 -3.58 -5.70
C LYS A 63 -16.41 -3.09 -5.96
N VAL A 64 -15.40 -3.91 -5.68
CA VAL A 64 -13.97 -3.55 -5.86
C VAL A 64 -13.68 -3.25 -7.33
N LEU A 65 -14.14 -4.10 -8.25
CA LEU A 65 -13.90 -3.91 -9.70
C LEU A 65 -14.66 -2.70 -10.28
N SER A 66 -15.85 -2.40 -9.75
CA SER A 66 -16.63 -1.22 -10.17
C SER A 66 -16.18 0.08 -9.51
N ALA A 67 -15.44 0.00 -8.40
CA ALA A 67 -14.98 1.16 -7.63
C ALA A 67 -13.69 1.76 -8.18
N SER A 68 -13.11 1.20 -9.24
CA SER A 68 -11.95 1.80 -9.93
C SER A 68 -12.36 3.17 -10.47
N PRO A 69 -11.88 4.28 -9.88
CA PRO A 69 -12.18 5.60 -10.40
C PRO A 69 -11.66 5.70 -11.84
N ALA A 70 -12.34 6.48 -12.67
CA ALA A 70 -11.81 6.80 -13.99
C ALA A 70 -10.39 7.35 -13.82
N ARG A 71 -9.40 6.67 -14.41
CA ARG A 71 -7.99 7.09 -14.32
C ARG A 71 -7.87 8.41 -15.06
N ARG A 72 -7.31 9.40 -14.40
CA ARG A 72 -6.98 10.68 -15.00
C ARG A 72 -5.46 10.77 -15.15
N PRO A 73 -4.94 10.93 -16.38
CA PRO A 73 -3.54 11.31 -16.53
C PRO A 73 -3.24 12.62 -15.82
N LEU A 74 -2.12 12.65 -15.09
CA LEU A 74 -1.63 13.85 -14.40
C LEU A 74 -1.31 14.98 -15.38
N GLU A 75 -0.97 14.65 -16.63
CA GLU A 75 -0.73 15.60 -17.71
C GLU A 75 -1.36 15.15 -19.03
N GLY A 76 -1.78 16.13 -19.84
CA GLY A 76 -2.40 15.90 -21.13
C GLY A 76 -3.84 15.40 -21.06
N GLU A 77 -4.36 15.02 -22.23
CA GLU A 77 -5.66 14.39 -22.38
C GLU A 77 -5.52 12.87 -22.29
N ALA A 78 -6.55 12.21 -21.75
CA ALA A 78 -6.59 10.76 -21.68
C ALA A 78 -6.76 10.15 -23.07
N VAL A 79 -5.93 9.15 -23.37
CA VAL A 79 -5.96 8.38 -24.61
C VAL A 79 -6.55 7.00 -24.29
N PRO A 80 -7.45 6.46 -25.13
CA PRO A 80 -7.99 5.11 -24.93
C PRO A 80 -6.87 4.06 -24.86
N GLY A 81 -6.81 3.30 -23.76
CA GLY A 81 -5.80 2.26 -23.59
C GLY A 81 -5.60 1.83 -22.14
N ASN A 82 -4.80 0.78 -21.95
CA ASN A 82 -4.44 0.28 -20.62
C ASN A 82 -2.95 0.54 -20.36
N ALA A 83 -2.67 1.44 -19.42
CA ALA A 83 -1.33 1.83 -18.99
C ALA A 83 -0.48 0.63 -18.55
N TRP A 84 -1.11 -0.40 -17.99
CA TRP A 84 -0.44 -1.64 -17.58
C TRP A 84 0.41 -2.24 -18.69
N LYS A 85 -0.15 -2.39 -19.90
CA LYS A 85 0.54 -3.04 -21.03
C LYS A 85 1.82 -2.30 -21.39
N HIS A 86 1.75 -0.98 -21.45
CA HIS A 86 2.90 -0.14 -21.75
C HIS A 86 3.97 -0.18 -20.66
N TYR A 87 3.58 -0.25 -19.39
CA TYR A 87 4.56 -0.41 -18.31
C TYR A 87 5.19 -1.80 -18.29
N GLU A 88 4.47 -2.84 -18.74
CA GLU A 88 5.05 -4.17 -18.99
C GLU A 88 6.02 -4.16 -20.17
N ASP A 89 5.71 -3.44 -21.26
CA ASP A 89 6.63 -3.27 -22.38
C ASP A 89 7.93 -2.58 -21.92
N ALA A 90 7.81 -1.55 -21.07
CA ALA A 90 8.96 -0.87 -20.47
C ALA A 90 9.78 -1.79 -19.56
N ALA A 91 9.12 -2.60 -18.74
CA ALA A 91 9.79 -3.59 -17.88
C ALA A 91 10.48 -4.68 -18.71
N ALA A 92 9.82 -5.18 -19.76
CA ALA A 92 10.39 -6.18 -20.67
C ALA A 92 11.60 -5.63 -21.44
N ALA A 93 11.60 -4.36 -21.80
CA ALA A 93 12.77 -3.69 -22.38
C ALA A 93 13.93 -3.61 -21.37
N TYR A 94 13.64 -3.23 -20.12
CA TYR A 94 14.64 -3.27 -19.05
C TYR A 94 15.20 -4.68 -18.80
N GLU A 95 14.36 -5.71 -18.86
CA GLU A 95 14.82 -7.08 -18.58
C GLU A 95 15.83 -7.60 -19.61
N LYS A 96 15.81 -7.05 -20.84
CA LYS A 96 16.78 -7.37 -21.91
C LYS A 96 18.15 -6.75 -21.71
N LEU A 97 18.30 -5.80 -20.79
CA LEU A 97 19.59 -5.20 -20.46
C LEU A 97 20.56 -6.25 -19.92
N SER A 98 21.83 -6.10 -20.23
CA SER A 98 22.89 -6.88 -19.63
C SER A 98 22.96 -6.62 -18.12
N MET A 99 23.48 -7.59 -17.36
CA MET A 99 23.65 -7.43 -15.91
C MET A 99 24.48 -6.20 -15.55
N LYS A 100 25.53 -5.91 -16.35
CA LYS A 100 26.38 -4.73 -16.19
C LYS A 100 25.59 -3.42 -16.33
N GLU A 101 24.70 -3.33 -17.32
CA GLU A 101 23.86 -2.16 -17.55
C GLU A 101 22.86 -1.98 -16.40
N LYS A 102 22.23 -3.07 -15.94
CA LYS A 102 21.35 -3.06 -14.76
C LYS A 102 22.10 -2.56 -13.51
N ASP A 103 23.32 -3.03 -13.28
CA ASP A 103 24.16 -2.59 -12.15
C ASP A 103 24.52 -1.10 -12.25
N GLN A 104 24.84 -0.60 -13.44
CA GLN A 104 25.13 0.82 -13.69
C GLN A 104 23.91 1.70 -13.39
N LEU A 105 22.73 1.31 -13.87
CA LEU A 105 21.48 2.00 -13.58
C LEU A 105 21.20 2.01 -12.08
N MET A 106 21.29 0.85 -11.43
CA MET A 106 21.03 0.72 -9.99
C MET A 106 21.98 1.56 -9.14
N ALA A 107 23.27 1.61 -9.47
CA ALA A 107 24.25 2.44 -8.79
C ALA A 107 23.91 3.94 -8.85
N ALA A 108 23.33 4.42 -9.95
CA ALA A 108 22.92 5.82 -10.11
C ALA A 108 21.62 6.19 -9.36
N THR A 109 20.87 5.20 -8.84
CA THR A 109 19.62 5.47 -8.11
C THR A 109 19.85 5.98 -6.68
N TYR A 110 21.03 5.74 -6.10
CA TYR A 110 21.34 6.13 -4.74
C TYR A 110 21.57 7.65 -4.62
N SER A 111 21.17 8.23 -3.49
CA SER A 111 21.37 9.66 -3.22
C SER A 111 22.84 10.09 -3.17
N LYS A 112 23.74 9.16 -2.84
CA LYS A 112 25.20 9.37 -2.78
C LYS A 112 25.93 8.90 -4.05
N ALA A 113 25.22 8.70 -5.16
CA ALA A 113 25.84 8.31 -6.42
C ALA A 113 26.85 9.37 -6.89
N LYS A 114 28.01 8.90 -7.38
CA LYS A 114 29.09 9.74 -7.90
C LYS A 114 28.75 10.24 -9.31
N PRO A 115 29.33 11.37 -9.76
CA PRO A 115 29.17 11.87 -11.13
C PRO A 115 29.47 10.82 -12.21
N GLU A 116 30.51 9.99 -12.01
CA GLU A 116 30.86 8.93 -12.98
C GLU A 116 29.75 7.88 -13.13
N GLN A 117 29.03 7.57 -12.03
CA GLN A 117 27.94 6.61 -12.05
C GLN A 117 26.73 7.14 -12.83
N PHE A 118 26.45 8.45 -12.73
CA PHE A 118 25.43 9.09 -13.56
C PHE A 118 25.80 9.06 -15.04
N ALA A 119 27.04 9.42 -15.39
CA ALA A 119 27.47 9.39 -16.79
C ALA A 119 27.33 7.98 -17.41
N LEU A 120 27.68 6.93 -16.67
CA LEU A 120 27.47 5.55 -17.11
C LEU A 120 25.98 5.23 -17.27
N ALA A 121 25.14 5.57 -16.30
CA ALA A 121 23.71 5.33 -16.38
C ALA A 121 23.04 6.09 -17.54
N PHE A 122 23.48 7.33 -17.82
CA PHE A 122 22.99 8.13 -18.95
C PHE A 122 23.29 7.44 -20.28
N ALA A 123 24.52 6.95 -20.46
CA ALA A 123 24.91 6.22 -21.67
C ALA A 123 24.05 4.96 -21.89
N VAL A 124 23.67 4.25 -20.83
CA VAL A 124 22.74 3.11 -20.91
C VAL A 124 21.34 3.57 -21.31
N LEU A 125 20.82 4.64 -20.72
CA LEU A 125 19.47 5.13 -21.05
C LEU A 125 19.36 5.65 -22.49
N GLU A 126 20.43 6.23 -23.04
CA GLU A 126 20.47 6.70 -24.43
C GLU A 126 20.37 5.55 -25.45
N THR A 127 20.90 4.36 -25.13
CA THR A 127 20.80 3.19 -26.01
C THR A 127 19.47 2.46 -25.90
N HIS A 128 18.63 2.82 -24.92
CA HIS A 128 17.33 2.18 -24.65
C HIS A 128 16.15 3.16 -24.56
N PRO A 129 15.93 4.02 -25.58
CA PRO A 129 14.85 5.01 -25.57
C PRO A 129 13.45 4.38 -25.51
N GLU A 130 13.30 3.11 -25.92
CA GLU A 130 12.05 2.36 -25.89
C GLU A 130 11.46 2.24 -24.48
N ILE A 131 12.29 2.20 -23.42
CA ILE A 131 11.83 2.13 -22.03
C ILE A 131 10.98 3.36 -21.71
N PHE A 132 11.49 4.57 -22.00
CA PHE A 132 10.78 5.81 -21.72
C PHE A 132 9.64 6.09 -22.70
N ALA A 133 9.78 5.66 -23.96
CA ALA A 133 8.68 5.75 -24.92
C ALA A 133 7.45 4.97 -24.42
N ALA A 134 7.65 3.73 -23.96
CA ALA A 134 6.57 2.91 -23.41
C ALA A 134 5.97 3.54 -22.14
N VAL A 135 6.79 4.00 -21.19
CA VAL A 135 6.28 4.71 -19.99
C VAL A 135 5.45 5.94 -20.37
N ARG A 136 5.90 6.74 -21.35
CA ARG A 136 5.19 7.94 -21.82
C ARG A 136 3.84 7.61 -22.42
N GLU A 137 3.74 6.54 -23.21
CA GLU A 137 2.47 6.11 -23.77
C GLU A 137 1.53 5.58 -22.68
N GLY A 138 2.05 4.78 -21.74
CA GLY A 138 1.27 4.30 -20.59
C GLY A 138 0.73 5.42 -19.71
N ALA A 139 1.52 6.48 -19.48
CA ALA A 139 1.10 7.60 -18.65
C ALA A 139 -0.15 8.32 -19.21
N LYS A 140 -0.37 8.29 -20.53
CA LYS A 140 -1.51 8.96 -21.19
C LYS A 140 -2.80 8.14 -21.20
N CYS A 141 -2.76 6.84 -20.90
CA CYS A 141 -3.92 5.98 -21.04
C CYS A 141 -5.14 6.40 -20.17
N ASP A 142 -6.33 5.90 -20.44
CA ASP A 142 -7.52 6.18 -19.63
C ASP A 142 -7.83 5.08 -18.60
N THR A 143 -7.07 3.98 -18.62
CA THR A 143 -7.21 2.88 -17.67
C THR A 143 -5.85 2.35 -17.18
N PHE A 144 -5.83 1.77 -15.99
CA PHE A 144 -4.75 0.94 -15.48
C PHE A 144 -5.37 -0.30 -14.84
N ASP A 145 -5.33 -1.41 -15.57
CA ASP A 145 -5.95 -2.68 -15.16
C ASP A 145 -4.91 -3.80 -15.23
N PRO A 146 -4.14 -4.01 -14.14
CA PRO A 146 -3.23 -5.13 -14.04
C PRO A 146 -4.00 -6.46 -13.93
N PRO A 147 -3.46 -7.59 -14.42
CA PRO A 147 -4.15 -8.86 -14.52
C PRO A 147 -4.21 -9.60 -13.16
N TYR A 148 -4.94 -9.05 -12.19
CA TYR A 148 -5.09 -9.65 -10.86
C TYR A 148 -5.79 -11.00 -10.93
N GLN A 149 -5.13 -12.03 -10.40
CA GLN A 149 -5.69 -13.37 -10.18
C GLN A 149 -6.28 -13.44 -8.77
N TRP A 150 -7.37 -12.71 -8.55
CA TRP A 150 -8.00 -12.58 -7.23
C TRP A 150 -8.31 -13.93 -6.57
N GLU A 151 -8.66 -14.93 -7.40
CA GLU A 151 -8.93 -16.31 -7.00
C GLU A 151 -7.80 -17.02 -6.26
N LEU A 152 -6.57 -16.55 -6.41
CA LEU A 152 -5.41 -17.06 -5.68
C LEU A 152 -5.30 -16.46 -4.27
N GLY A 153 -6.11 -15.46 -3.93
CA GLY A 153 -6.10 -14.79 -2.64
C GLY A 153 -4.73 -14.19 -2.34
N ALA A 154 -4.20 -14.48 -1.16
CA ALA A 154 -2.90 -13.98 -0.71
C ALA A 154 -1.72 -14.48 -1.57
N ASP A 155 -1.90 -15.60 -2.29
CA ASP A 155 -0.86 -16.16 -3.17
C ASP A 155 -0.93 -15.60 -4.59
N MET A 156 -1.73 -14.54 -4.84
CA MET A 156 -1.78 -13.93 -6.15
C MET A 156 -0.39 -13.40 -6.56
N PRO A 157 0.05 -13.64 -7.81
CA PRO A 157 1.33 -13.14 -8.28
C PRO A 157 1.29 -11.61 -8.38
N LEU A 158 2.30 -10.98 -7.78
CA LEU A 158 2.54 -9.53 -7.79
C LEU A 158 4.00 -9.22 -8.18
N ASP A 159 4.57 -10.08 -9.01
CA ASP A 159 5.94 -10.04 -9.55
C ASP A 159 6.26 -8.78 -10.34
N TRP A 160 5.22 -8.05 -10.77
CA TRP A 160 5.33 -6.78 -11.46
C TRP A 160 5.53 -5.55 -10.56
N LEU A 161 5.25 -5.66 -9.26
CA LEU A 161 5.39 -4.52 -8.33
C LEU A 161 6.83 -3.98 -8.27
N PRO A 162 7.88 -4.83 -8.19
CA PRO A 162 9.26 -4.37 -8.28
C PRO A 162 9.54 -3.53 -9.55
N HIS A 163 8.94 -3.88 -10.69
CA HIS A 163 9.13 -3.15 -11.95
C HIS A 163 8.59 -1.71 -11.85
N ARG A 164 7.49 -1.46 -11.14
CA ARG A 164 6.96 -0.08 -11.00
C ARG A 164 7.91 0.81 -10.20
N ARG A 165 8.45 0.29 -9.10
CA ARG A 165 9.47 0.99 -8.31
C ARG A 165 10.74 1.24 -9.14
N LEU A 166 11.14 0.26 -9.96
CA LEU A 166 12.26 0.39 -10.87
C LEU A 166 12.03 1.49 -11.92
N LEU A 167 10.88 1.51 -12.60
CA LEU A 167 10.57 2.54 -13.60
C LEU A 167 10.66 3.95 -12.99
N SER A 168 10.14 4.16 -11.78
CA SER A 168 10.30 5.42 -11.04
C SER A 168 11.76 5.80 -10.79
N ARG A 169 12.63 4.83 -10.52
CA ARG A 169 14.07 5.06 -10.37
C ARG A 169 14.74 5.45 -11.69
N LEU A 170 14.38 4.81 -12.80
CA LEU A 170 14.90 5.16 -14.12
C LEU A 170 14.50 6.59 -14.51
N LEU A 171 13.26 6.98 -14.21
CA LEU A 171 12.77 8.35 -14.42
C LEU A 171 13.53 9.38 -13.56
N VAL A 172 13.98 9.03 -12.36
CA VAL A 172 14.86 9.89 -11.55
C VAL A 172 16.21 10.10 -12.22
N ILE A 173 16.81 9.05 -12.79
CA ILE A 173 18.09 9.17 -13.51
C ILE A 173 17.90 10.07 -14.74
N GLU A 174 16.86 9.84 -15.53
CA GLU A 174 16.55 10.65 -16.71
C GLU A 174 16.25 12.11 -16.33
N THR A 175 15.51 12.34 -15.25
CA THR A 175 15.25 13.70 -14.73
C THR A 175 16.56 14.44 -14.42
N ARG A 176 17.52 13.76 -13.77
CA ARG A 176 18.84 14.34 -13.46
C ARG A 176 19.62 14.65 -14.73
N ARG A 177 19.57 13.76 -15.73
CA ARG A 177 20.20 13.98 -17.03
C ARG A 177 19.67 15.24 -17.70
N ARG A 178 18.35 15.32 -17.91
CA ARG A 178 17.68 16.47 -18.54
C ARG A 178 17.96 17.77 -17.82
N ARG A 179 17.91 17.74 -16.49
CA ARG A 179 18.28 18.91 -15.68
C ARG A 179 19.74 19.33 -15.87
N SER A 180 20.67 18.38 -15.92
CA SER A 180 22.09 18.68 -16.15
C SER A 180 22.37 19.26 -17.54
N GLU A 181 21.51 18.96 -18.51
CA GLU A 181 21.51 19.51 -19.87
C GLU A 181 20.83 20.89 -19.96
N GLY A 182 20.22 21.37 -18.86
CA GLY A 182 19.43 22.61 -18.83
C GLY A 182 18.00 22.46 -19.39
N ASP A 183 17.59 21.25 -19.76
CA ASP A 183 16.24 20.95 -20.27
C ASP A 183 15.28 20.69 -19.12
N LEU A 184 14.86 21.77 -18.44
CA LEU A 184 13.96 21.69 -17.29
C LEU A 184 12.54 21.23 -17.68
N ASP A 185 12.10 21.46 -18.92
CA ASP A 185 10.79 20.98 -19.37
C ASP A 185 10.77 19.46 -19.51
N ALA A 186 11.79 18.87 -20.15
CA ALA A 186 11.89 17.41 -20.21
C ALA A 186 12.14 16.78 -18.82
N ALA A 187 12.83 17.48 -17.93
CA ALA A 187 12.98 17.03 -16.54
C ALA A 187 11.62 17.00 -15.81
N LEU A 188 10.78 18.03 -16.00
CA LEU A 188 9.42 18.07 -15.44
C LEU A 188 8.53 16.99 -16.04
N ASP A 189 8.63 16.71 -17.35
CA ASP A 189 7.92 15.59 -17.98
C ASP A 189 8.26 14.27 -17.27
N CYS A 190 9.54 14.01 -17.01
CA CYS A 190 9.98 12.78 -16.35
C CYS A 190 9.45 12.66 -14.92
N VAL A 191 9.38 13.78 -14.19
CA VAL A 191 8.78 13.84 -12.86
C VAL A 191 7.29 13.54 -12.91
N ALA A 192 6.55 14.13 -13.85
CA ALA A 192 5.13 13.86 -14.03
C ALA A 192 4.85 12.38 -14.37
N LEU A 193 5.64 11.81 -15.30
CA LEU A 193 5.58 10.38 -15.62
C LEU A 193 5.82 9.50 -14.38
N GLY A 194 6.80 9.88 -13.56
CA GLY A 194 7.14 9.12 -12.35
C GLY A 194 6.03 9.15 -11.30
N PHE A 195 5.37 10.29 -11.13
CA PHE A 195 4.19 10.39 -10.28
C PHE A 195 3.01 9.58 -10.84
N GLN A 196 2.81 9.57 -12.16
CA GLN A 196 1.75 8.78 -12.79
C GLN A 196 1.95 7.29 -12.56
N VAL A 197 3.16 6.76 -12.76
CA VAL A 197 3.48 5.35 -12.49
C VAL A 197 3.17 4.98 -11.04
N GLY A 198 3.54 5.84 -10.08
CA GLY A 198 3.22 5.63 -8.68
C GLY A 198 1.72 5.77 -8.36
N ALA A 199 1.00 6.67 -9.04
CA ALA A 199 -0.45 6.83 -8.94
C ALA A 199 -1.19 5.57 -9.39
N ASP A 200 -0.83 5.06 -10.57
CA ASP A 200 -1.42 3.87 -11.16
C ASP A 200 -1.21 2.64 -10.29
N CYS A 201 0.03 2.43 -9.84
CA CYS A 201 0.37 1.34 -8.95
C CYS A 201 -0.37 1.44 -7.62
N GLY A 202 -0.49 2.63 -7.04
CA GLY A 202 -1.05 2.81 -5.71
C GLY A 202 -2.59 2.86 -5.66
N SER A 203 -3.24 3.18 -6.77
CA SER A 203 -4.70 3.33 -6.85
C SER A 203 -5.42 2.03 -7.19
N SER A 204 -4.68 1.00 -7.57
CA SER A 204 -5.23 -0.29 -7.99
C SER A 204 -4.76 -1.42 -7.07
N GLY A 205 -5.67 -2.34 -6.78
CA GLY A 205 -5.35 -3.59 -6.11
C GLY A 205 -5.22 -3.55 -4.59
N VAL A 206 -4.46 -4.50 -4.09
CA VAL A 206 -4.22 -4.80 -2.66
C VAL A 206 -3.34 -3.74 -1.98
N PHE A 207 -3.28 -3.75 -0.65
CA PHE A 207 -2.54 -2.76 0.15
C PHE A 207 -1.06 -2.67 -0.20
N ILE A 208 -0.41 -3.78 -0.59
CA ILE A 208 0.98 -3.72 -1.02
C ILE A 208 1.16 -2.89 -2.30
N CYS A 209 0.17 -2.85 -3.19
CA CYS A 209 0.20 -1.98 -4.38
C CYS A 209 0.18 -0.49 -3.96
N TRP A 210 -0.62 -0.14 -2.95
CA TRP A 210 -0.63 1.19 -2.33
C TRP A 210 0.74 1.58 -1.78
N LEU A 211 1.37 0.70 -0.99
CA LEU A 211 2.71 0.94 -0.42
C LEU A 211 3.76 1.15 -1.51
N VAL A 212 3.74 0.34 -2.56
CA VAL A 212 4.66 0.47 -3.70
C VAL A 212 4.40 1.77 -4.46
N GLY A 213 3.13 2.17 -4.63
CA GLY A 213 2.77 3.45 -5.22
C GLY A 213 3.29 4.65 -4.42
N VAL A 214 3.15 4.62 -3.08
CA VAL A 214 3.73 5.63 -2.19
C VAL A 214 5.24 5.69 -2.34
N ALA A 215 5.93 4.54 -2.31
CA ALA A 215 7.38 4.48 -2.47
C ALA A 215 7.84 5.01 -3.84
N ALA A 216 7.14 4.64 -4.92
CA ALA A 216 7.39 5.11 -6.28
C ALA A 216 7.27 6.64 -6.38
N ARG A 217 6.19 7.22 -5.83
CA ARG A 217 6.02 8.68 -5.75
C ARG A 217 7.12 9.33 -4.91
N GLY A 218 7.48 8.74 -3.76
CA GLY A 218 8.54 9.24 -2.89
C GLY A 218 9.92 9.31 -3.56
N ILE A 219 10.26 8.31 -4.37
CA ILE A 219 11.49 8.27 -5.17
C ILE A 219 11.56 9.47 -6.12
N VAL A 220 10.47 9.75 -6.83
CA VAL A 220 10.39 10.82 -7.83
C VAL A 220 10.30 12.20 -7.16
N MET A 221 9.60 12.29 -6.03
CA MET A 221 9.49 13.50 -5.21
C MET A 221 10.86 14.08 -4.82
N ALA A 222 11.84 13.21 -4.61
CA ALA A 222 13.22 13.63 -4.32
C ALA A 222 13.86 14.47 -5.45
N GLN A 223 13.31 14.47 -6.68
CA GLN A 223 13.79 15.29 -7.80
C GLN A 223 12.95 16.55 -8.05
N ALA A 224 11.68 16.55 -7.64
CA ALA A 224 10.81 17.73 -7.77
C ALA A 224 11.33 18.94 -6.98
N GLY A 225 11.82 18.73 -5.75
CA GLY A 225 12.41 19.78 -4.93
C GLY A 225 13.63 20.45 -5.59
N PRO A 226 14.66 19.71 -6.02
CA PRO A 226 15.79 20.26 -6.73
C PRO A 226 15.42 21.06 -8.00
N ILE A 227 14.42 20.63 -8.77
CA ILE A 227 13.89 21.40 -9.92
C ILE A 227 13.21 22.68 -9.46
N ALA A 228 12.34 22.61 -8.44
CA ALA A 228 11.66 23.78 -7.88
C ALA A 228 12.64 24.85 -7.36
N SER A 229 13.79 24.40 -6.84
CA SER A 229 14.87 25.27 -6.36
C SER A 229 15.84 25.74 -7.45
N ASP A 230 15.74 25.21 -8.68
CA ASP A 230 16.70 25.50 -9.74
C ASP A 230 16.61 26.96 -10.20
N PRO A 231 17.68 27.78 -10.14
CA PRO A 231 17.62 29.19 -10.53
C PRO A 231 17.14 29.44 -11.98
N ALA A 232 17.31 28.47 -12.88
CA ALA A 232 16.88 28.58 -14.27
C ALA A 232 15.37 28.29 -14.46
N LEU A 233 14.65 27.84 -13.43
CA LEU A 233 13.23 27.52 -13.52
C LEU A 233 12.40 28.78 -13.79
N THR A 234 11.75 28.81 -14.95
CA THR A 234 10.89 29.93 -15.38
C THR A 234 9.56 29.95 -14.62
N ALA A 235 8.87 31.10 -14.62
CA ALA A 235 7.54 31.23 -14.02
C ALA A 235 6.50 30.27 -14.63
N ALA A 236 6.59 29.97 -15.93
CA ALA A 236 5.70 29.03 -16.61
C ALA A 236 5.94 27.59 -16.13
N GLN A 237 7.20 27.18 -16.04
CA GLN A 237 7.61 25.86 -15.51
C GLN A 237 7.23 25.71 -14.03
N ALA A 238 7.44 26.76 -13.22
CA ALA A 238 6.98 26.79 -11.84
C ALA A 238 5.45 26.60 -11.75
N GLY A 239 4.68 27.32 -12.57
CA GLY A 239 3.22 27.14 -12.63
C GLY A 239 2.77 25.74 -13.07
N ARG A 240 3.53 25.10 -13.96
CA ARG A 240 3.29 23.71 -14.37
C ARG A 240 3.54 22.75 -13.20
N LEU A 241 4.67 22.88 -12.51
CA LEU A 241 5.00 22.05 -11.36
C LEU A 241 4.02 22.26 -10.19
N GLU A 242 3.58 23.49 -9.93
CA GLU A 242 2.53 23.83 -8.95
C GLU A 242 1.24 23.06 -9.24
N LYS A 243 0.76 23.08 -10.50
CA LYS A 243 -0.45 22.35 -10.93
C LYS A 243 -0.28 20.84 -10.86
N LEU A 244 0.89 20.32 -11.19
CA LEU A 244 1.19 18.89 -11.07
C LEU A 244 1.10 18.44 -9.61
N MET A 245 1.66 19.23 -8.69
CA MET A 245 1.62 18.95 -7.25
C MET A 245 0.19 19.04 -6.70
N GLU A 246 -0.60 20.01 -7.15
CA GLU A 246 -2.02 20.12 -6.82
C GLU A 246 -2.80 18.87 -7.25
N ARG A 247 -2.64 18.42 -8.50
CA ARG A 247 -3.28 17.19 -8.99
C ARG A 247 -2.85 15.96 -8.18
N LEU A 248 -1.58 15.88 -7.81
CA LEU A 248 -1.06 14.76 -7.00
C LEU A 248 -1.68 14.72 -5.60
N GLU A 249 -1.97 15.89 -5.01
CA GLU A 249 -2.67 16.04 -3.74
C GLU A 249 -4.15 15.66 -3.86
N ASP A 250 -4.81 16.04 -4.95
CA ASP A 250 -6.19 15.61 -5.23
C ASP A 250 -6.28 14.09 -5.48
N GLU A 251 -5.24 13.51 -6.07
CA GLU A 251 -5.09 12.08 -6.35
C GLU A 251 -4.32 11.33 -5.25
N LEU A 252 -4.45 11.77 -3.99
CA LEU A 252 -3.96 10.98 -2.86
C LEU A 252 -4.51 9.56 -2.93
N LEU A 253 -3.60 8.60 -2.83
CA LEU A 253 -3.90 7.20 -3.07
C LEU A 253 -5.00 6.71 -2.12
N PRO A 254 -6.16 6.26 -2.62
CA PRO A 254 -7.34 5.98 -1.81
C PRO A 254 -7.15 4.69 -1.01
N LEU A 255 -6.47 4.78 0.15
CA LEU A 255 -6.13 3.65 1.02
C LEU A 255 -7.33 2.75 1.33
N HIS A 256 -8.51 3.35 1.50
CA HIS A 256 -9.75 2.63 1.77
C HIS A 256 -10.18 1.67 0.65
N LEU A 257 -9.82 1.93 -0.61
CA LEU A 257 -10.06 1.02 -1.74
C LEU A 257 -9.11 -0.17 -1.68
N SER A 258 -7.82 0.06 -1.42
CA SER A 258 -6.83 -1.02 -1.27
C SER A 258 -7.15 -1.93 -0.09
N MET A 259 -7.67 -1.37 1.02
CA MET A 259 -8.17 -2.15 2.16
C MET A 259 -9.38 -3.03 1.81
N GLN A 260 -10.24 -2.58 0.89
CA GLN A 260 -11.35 -3.41 0.39
C GLN A 260 -10.86 -4.54 -0.52
N ALA A 261 -9.85 -4.27 -1.35
CA ALA A 261 -9.19 -5.28 -2.18
C ALA A 261 -8.46 -6.34 -1.35
N ASP A 262 -7.75 -5.95 -0.28
CA ASP A 262 -7.14 -6.89 0.67
C ASP A 262 -8.18 -7.81 1.30
N ARG A 263 -9.30 -7.22 1.73
CA ARG A 263 -10.41 -7.98 2.28
C ARG A 263 -10.95 -9.00 1.29
N LEU A 264 -11.02 -8.64 0.00
CA LEU A 264 -11.42 -9.55 -1.07
C LEU A 264 -10.39 -10.69 -1.23
N SER A 265 -9.10 -10.35 -1.34
CA SER A 265 -7.99 -11.32 -1.43
C SER A 265 -8.01 -12.32 -0.26
N MET A 266 -8.15 -11.84 0.98
CA MET A 266 -8.21 -12.69 2.16
C MET A 266 -9.44 -13.60 2.17
N GLN A 267 -10.58 -13.14 1.64
CA GLN A 267 -11.75 -14.00 1.49
C GLN A 267 -11.50 -15.14 0.50
N PHE A 268 -10.80 -14.89 -0.61
CA PHE A 268 -10.39 -15.96 -1.53
C PHE A 268 -9.48 -16.97 -0.86
N THR A 269 -8.52 -16.53 -0.04
CA THR A 269 -7.65 -17.45 0.73
C THR A 269 -8.46 -18.36 1.64
N ILE A 270 -9.45 -17.80 2.36
CA ILE A 270 -10.37 -18.59 3.20
C ILE A 270 -11.19 -19.55 2.34
N LEU A 271 -11.67 -19.08 1.18
CA LEU A 271 -12.50 -19.87 0.29
C LEU A 271 -11.73 -21.03 -0.37
N ARG A 272 -10.42 -20.88 -0.58
CA ARG A 272 -9.57 -21.89 -1.24
C ARG A 272 -9.09 -22.97 -0.26
N ASN A 273 -8.89 -22.61 1.00
CA ASN A 273 -8.34 -23.50 2.03
C ASN A 273 -9.39 -24.44 2.67
N GLU A 274 -10.41 -24.89 1.92
CA GLU A 274 -11.48 -25.78 2.41
C GLU A 274 -11.01 -27.14 2.99
N GLY A 275 -9.71 -27.45 2.95
CA GLY A 275 -9.09 -28.61 3.63
C GLY A 275 -7.98 -28.27 4.65
N GLY A 276 -7.65 -26.99 4.83
CA GLY A 276 -6.56 -26.54 5.70
C GLY A 276 -7.08 -26.18 7.08
N SER A 277 -6.61 -26.89 8.10
CA SER A 277 -6.84 -26.66 9.53
C SER A 277 -7.08 -25.18 9.89
N ILE A 278 -8.09 -24.94 10.73
CA ILE A 278 -8.35 -23.67 11.43
C ILE A 278 -7.06 -23.05 12.00
N ALA A 279 -6.01 -23.84 12.26
CA ALA A 279 -4.67 -23.36 12.64
C ALA A 279 -4.00 -22.45 11.59
N ALA A 280 -4.15 -22.69 10.29
CA ALA A 280 -3.60 -21.83 9.24
C ALA A 280 -4.36 -20.49 9.17
N PHE A 281 -5.68 -20.54 9.37
CA PHE A 281 -6.50 -19.35 9.53
C PHE A 281 -6.19 -18.60 10.84
N GLN A 282 -5.90 -19.30 11.95
CA GLN A 282 -5.49 -18.71 13.23
C GLN A 282 -4.09 -18.07 13.15
N ALA A 283 -3.15 -18.67 12.43
CA ALA A 283 -1.86 -18.02 12.15
C ALA A 283 -2.05 -16.74 11.32
N GLY A 284 -2.88 -16.78 10.27
CA GLY A 284 -3.22 -15.59 9.46
C GLY A 284 -4.12 -14.56 10.16
N THR A 285 -4.93 -14.97 11.12
CA THR A 285 -5.78 -14.08 11.93
C THR A 285 -5.08 -13.51 13.15
N THR A 286 -4.06 -14.15 13.72
CA THR A 286 -3.18 -13.48 14.70
C THR A 286 -2.45 -12.31 14.03
N ALA A 287 -2.10 -12.47 12.76
CA ALA A 287 -1.62 -11.41 11.89
C ALA A 287 -2.67 -10.29 11.63
N THR A 288 -3.94 -10.61 11.41
CA THR A 288 -5.00 -9.60 11.10
C THR A 288 -5.84 -9.13 12.29
N SER A 289 -5.77 -9.76 13.46
CA SER A 289 -6.48 -9.34 14.68
C SER A 289 -5.83 -8.12 15.35
N GLY A 290 -4.56 -7.86 15.06
CA GLY A 290 -3.96 -6.54 15.27
C GLY A 290 -4.68 -5.41 14.52
N LEU A 291 -5.34 -5.72 13.38
CA LEU A 291 -6.14 -4.76 12.59
C LEU A 291 -7.63 -4.74 13.00
N ALA A 292 -8.17 -5.83 13.57
CA ALA A 292 -9.59 -5.93 13.93
C ALA A 292 -9.97 -5.28 15.29
N GLY A 293 -8.99 -4.96 16.14
CA GLY A 293 -9.20 -4.21 17.38
C GLY A 293 -9.72 -2.76 17.20
N LEU A 294 -9.79 -2.28 15.96
CA LEU A 294 -10.25 -0.93 15.58
C LEU A 294 -11.77 -0.84 15.35
N LYS A 295 -12.55 -1.87 15.70
CA LYS A 295 -13.97 -1.96 15.34
C LYS A 295 -14.96 -1.15 16.18
N THR A 296 -14.52 -0.35 17.14
CA THR A 296 -15.45 0.48 17.92
C THR A 296 -15.01 1.95 17.98
N ARG A 297 -15.74 2.74 17.19
CA ARG A 297 -16.05 4.18 17.28
C ARG A 297 -15.25 5.14 16.40
N HIS A 298 -16.04 5.75 15.50
CA HIS A 298 -15.90 7.02 14.78
C HIS A 298 -14.79 7.18 13.74
N GLU A 299 -15.24 7.53 12.54
CA GLU A 299 -14.55 8.26 11.48
C GLU A 299 -13.02 8.11 11.49
N LEU A 300 -12.54 7.20 10.63
CA LEU A 300 -11.14 7.08 10.25
C LEU A 300 -10.69 8.37 9.53
N THR A 301 -10.45 9.41 10.30
CA THR A 301 -9.64 10.55 9.93
C THR A 301 -8.18 10.23 10.25
N TRP A 302 -7.26 10.80 9.47
CA TRP A 302 -5.78 10.86 9.56
C TRP A 302 -5.11 11.01 10.96
N ARG A 303 -5.87 11.07 12.06
CA ARG A 303 -5.42 11.38 13.42
C ARG A 303 -5.03 10.15 14.26
N HIS A 304 -5.17 8.92 13.76
CA HIS A 304 -5.08 7.69 14.59
C HIS A 304 -3.78 6.84 14.47
N GLY A 305 -2.70 7.38 13.91
CA GLY A 305 -1.41 6.69 13.74
C GLY A 305 -0.77 6.12 15.03
N TYR A 306 -1.24 6.51 16.21
CA TYR A 306 -0.72 6.02 17.51
C TYR A 306 -1.15 4.57 17.83
N SER A 307 -2.33 4.14 17.40
CA SER A 307 -2.86 2.79 17.67
C SER A 307 -2.21 1.70 16.80
N TRP A 308 -1.69 2.10 15.63
CA TRP A 308 -1.06 1.22 14.64
C TRP A 308 0.32 0.70 15.13
N ARG A 309 1.09 1.53 15.85
CA ARG A 309 2.41 1.17 16.42
C ARG A 309 2.36 -0.02 17.41
N LEU A 310 1.25 -0.17 18.14
CA LEU A 310 1.05 -1.26 19.11
C LEU A 310 0.64 -2.58 18.46
N ALA A 311 -0.16 -2.53 17.40
CA ALA A 311 -0.49 -3.70 16.58
C ALA A 311 0.75 -4.22 15.83
N HIS A 312 1.62 -3.31 15.39
CA HIS A 312 2.88 -3.60 14.71
C HIS A 312 3.79 -4.52 15.55
N LYS A 313 4.11 -4.15 16.79
CA LYS A 313 5.05 -4.92 17.63
C LYS A 313 4.66 -6.40 17.84
N ASN A 314 3.37 -6.72 17.86
CA ASN A 314 2.88 -8.08 18.11
C ASN A 314 2.81 -8.94 16.84
N PHE A 315 2.62 -8.33 15.66
CA PHE A 315 2.62 -9.02 14.37
C PHE A 315 4.02 -9.60 14.04
N PHE A 316 5.06 -8.79 14.23
CA PHE A 316 6.43 -9.09 13.78
C PHE A 316 7.20 -10.09 14.65
N ALA A 317 6.74 -10.37 15.86
CA ALA A 317 7.33 -11.45 16.68
C ALA A 317 7.02 -12.86 16.12
N SER A 318 6.12 -12.97 15.13
CA SER A 318 5.57 -14.25 14.65
C SER A 318 5.95 -14.66 13.23
N VAL A 319 6.58 -13.78 12.43
CA VAL A 319 6.95 -14.06 11.03
C VAL A 319 8.47 -14.25 10.94
N GLN A 320 8.93 -15.50 10.82
CA GLN A 320 10.35 -15.80 10.60
C GLN A 320 10.74 -15.53 9.14
N SER A 321 11.66 -14.58 8.96
CA SER A 321 12.66 -14.44 7.88
C SER A 321 12.19 -14.66 6.43
N ASP A 322 11.50 -13.68 5.86
CA ASP A 322 11.45 -13.48 4.41
C ASP A 322 12.21 -12.18 4.06
N PRO A 323 13.33 -12.25 3.31
CA PRO A 323 14.16 -11.09 2.96
C PRO A 323 13.42 -10.03 2.13
N ILE A 324 12.40 -10.41 1.36
CA ILE A 324 11.58 -9.50 0.56
C ILE A 324 10.65 -8.71 1.49
N LEU A 325 10.10 -9.36 2.51
CA LEU A 325 9.32 -8.69 3.55
C LEU A 325 10.20 -7.79 4.43
N ASP A 326 11.42 -8.18 4.80
CA ASP A 326 12.35 -7.29 5.52
C ASP A 326 12.69 -6.02 4.72
N MET A 327 12.84 -6.14 3.39
CA MET A 327 13.11 -5.00 2.50
C MET A 327 11.87 -4.11 2.24
N LEU A 328 10.66 -4.63 2.46
CA LEU A 328 9.39 -3.91 2.32
C LEU A 328 8.83 -3.37 3.66
N LEU A 329 9.24 -3.94 4.80
CA LEU A 329 8.65 -3.72 6.14
C LEU A 329 9.55 -2.97 7.13
N PHE A 330 10.76 -2.55 6.73
CA PHE A 330 11.58 -1.66 7.57
C PHE A 330 11.16 -0.18 7.52
N GLU A 331 10.20 0.19 6.68
CA GLU A 331 9.71 1.58 6.51
C GLU A 331 8.23 1.89 6.86
N PRO A 332 7.32 0.96 7.27
CA PRO A 332 5.89 1.29 7.36
C PRO A 332 5.50 2.07 8.63
N ALA A 333 6.29 2.03 9.72
CA ALA A 333 6.16 3.04 10.78
C ALA A 333 6.52 4.44 10.29
N GLY A 334 7.43 4.50 9.32
CA GLY A 334 7.69 5.69 8.53
C GLY A 334 6.66 5.91 7.43
N CYS A 335 5.65 5.06 7.18
CA CYS A 335 4.68 5.28 6.11
C CYS A 335 3.63 6.35 6.46
N ASP A 336 3.15 6.39 7.70
CA ASP A 336 2.31 7.50 8.20
C ASP A 336 3.12 8.81 8.24
N ASP A 337 4.37 8.72 8.70
CA ASP A 337 5.31 9.84 8.67
C ASP A 337 5.74 10.20 7.23
N SER A 338 5.73 9.24 6.28
CA SER A 338 6.00 9.44 4.84
C SER A 338 4.81 10.03 4.10
N GLY A 339 3.59 9.73 4.55
CA GLY A 339 2.38 10.32 4.02
C GLY A 339 2.30 11.78 4.44
N ARG A 340 2.52 12.06 5.73
CA ARG A 340 2.60 13.43 6.26
C ARG A 340 3.77 14.19 5.66
N SER A 341 4.98 13.63 5.64
CA SER A 341 6.16 14.28 5.05
C SER A 341 6.08 14.37 3.52
N GLY A 342 5.41 13.44 2.85
CA GLY A 342 5.17 13.47 1.40
C GLY A 342 4.19 14.58 1.04
N LEU A 343 3.06 14.65 1.73
CA LEU A 343 2.06 15.72 1.57
C LEU A 343 2.65 17.09 1.94
N ALA A 344 3.42 17.16 3.02
CA ALA A 344 4.23 18.32 3.36
C ALA A 344 5.13 18.74 2.20
N ARG A 345 5.95 17.83 1.66
CA ARG A 345 6.84 18.11 0.53
C ARG A 345 6.09 18.62 -0.69
N ILE A 346 4.95 18.03 -1.04
CA ILE A 346 4.07 18.49 -2.11
C ILE A 346 3.69 19.96 -1.88
N ARG A 347 3.17 20.28 -0.69
CA ARG A 347 2.73 21.64 -0.33
C ARG A 347 3.85 22.65 -0.35
N LEU A 348 5.02 22.26 0.14
CA LEU A 348 6.21 23.07 0.17
C LEU A 348 6.70 23.38 -1.25
N ILE A 349 6.72 22.39 -2.13
CA ILE A 349 7.03 22.59 -3.56
C ILE A 349 5.99 23.50 -4.22
N ARG A 350 4.69 23.34 -3.90
CA ARG A 350 3.62 24.24 -4.39
C ARG A 350 3.86 25.68 -3.96
N ALA A 351 4.12 25.92 -2.69
CA ALA A 351 4.39 27.26 -2.15
C ALA A 351 5.59 27.93 -2.84
N LEU A 352 6.69 27.18 -3.00
CA LEU A 352 7.88 27.64 -3.71
C LEU A 352 7.59 27.98 -5.19
N CYS A 353 6.87 27.09 -5.88
CA CYS A 353 6.48 27.32 -7.27
C CYS A 353 5.54 28.52 -7.42
N HIS A 354 4.61 28.71 -6.47
CA HIS A 354 3.70 29.85 -6.44
C HIS A 354 4.44 31.18 -6.30
N GLU A 355 5.41 31.25 -5.37
CA GLU A 355 6.26 32.43 -5.19
C GLU A 355 7.02 32.75 -6.48
N ARG A 356 7.68 31.76 -7.09
CA ARG A 356 8.42 31.94 -8.34
C ARG A 356 7.54 32.38 -9.50
N ARG A 357 6.33 31.85 -9.59
CA ARG A 357 5.38 32.21 -10.64
C ARG A 357 4.87 33.64 -10.48
N THR A 358 4.60 34.07 -9.25
CA THR A 358 3.97 35.37 -8.98
C THR A 358 4.96 36.50 -8.77
N GLY A 359 6.21 36.19 -8.41
CA GLY A 359 7.23 37.17 -8.02
C GLY A 359 6.88 37.94 -6.74
N ALA A 360 5.79 37.57 -6.06
CA ALA A 360 5.22 38.30 -4.94
C ALA A 360 5.27 37.42 -3.68
N PRO A 361 6.32 37.56 -2.86
CA PRO A 361 6.45 36.83 -1.60
C PRO A 361 5.35 37.14 -0.58
N GLU A 362 4.58 38.21 -0.81
CA GLU A 362 3.51 38.71 0.04
C GLU A 362 2.11 38.22 -0.39
N ASN A 363 2.00 37.52 -1.52
CA ASN A 363 0.76 36.86 -1.87
C ASN A 363 0.45 35.76 -0.86
N PRO A 364 -0.80 35.66 -0.39
CA PRO A 364 -1.18 34.58 0.50
C PRO A 364 -0.87 33.26 -0.21
N LEU A 365 -0.02 32.46 0.44
CA LEU A 365 0.22 31.10 -0.02
C LEU A 365 -1.12 30.39 -0.14
N PRO A 366 -1.30 29.50 -1.14
CA PRO A 366 -2.52 28.74 -1.25
C PRO A 366 -2.83 28.06 0.09
N LEU A 367 -4.09 28.17 0.53
CA LEU A 367 -4.54 27.46 1.73
C LEU A 367 -4.28 25.97 1.56
N ASP A 368 -3.93 25.32 2.65
CA ASP A 368 -3.91 23.86 2.68
C ASP A 368 -5.29 23.33 2.26
N PRO A 369 -5.43 22.58 1.16
CA PRO A 369 -6.76 22.17 0.68
C PRO A 369 -7.47 21.22 1.65
N HIS A 370 -6.72 20.57 2.54
CA HIS A 370 -7.25 19.61 3.50
C HIS A 370 -7.52 20.21 4.88
N THR A 371 -6.58 21.00 5.44
CA THR A 371 -6.77 21.64 6.75
C THR A 371 -7.42 23.01 6.63
N ARG A 372 -7.37 23.61 5.44
CA ARG A 372 -7.74 25.01 5.16
C ARG A 372 -6.99 26.01 6.02
N LEU A 373 -5.83 25.60 6.56
CA LEU A 373 -4.96 26.45 7.36
C LEU A 373 -3.99 27.22 6.46
N PRO A 374 -3.57 28.42 6.89
CA PRO A 374 -2.53 29.18 6.21
C PRO A 374 -1.20 28.42 6.21
N LEU A 375 -0.49 28.48 5.10
CA LEU A 375 0.95 28.23 5.09
C LEU A 375 1.66 29.52 5.55
N HIS A 376 2.65 29.35 6.41
CA HIS A 376 3.44 30.43 6.96
C HIS A 376 4.83 30.47 6.32
N ARG A 377 5.45 31.65 6.39
CA ARG A 377 6.73 31.95 5.76
C ARG A 377 7.59 32.82 6.66
N ARG A 378 8.89 32.52 6.71
CA ARG A 378 9.92 33.35 7.35
C ARG A 378 11.11 33.46 6.41
N VAL A 379 11.52 34.68 6.13
CA VAL A 379 12.72 34.94 5.32
C VAL A 379 13.85 35.31 6.25
N ASP A 380 14.84 34.43 6.33
CA ASP A 380 16.10 34.65 7.02
C ASP A 380 17.14 35.19 5.99
N PRO A 381 18.30 35.74 6.43
CA PRO A 381 19.31 36.25 5.52
C PRO A 381 19.84 35.19 4.54
N ASP A 382 20.08 33.99 5.05
CA ASP A 382 20.68 32.85 4.35
C ASP A 382 19.66 31.81 3.88
N LYS A 383 18.41 31.88 4.35
CA LYS A 383 17.38 30.89 4.01
C LYS A 383 15.96 31.44 4.01
N THR A 384 15.05 30.74 3.35
CA THR A 384 13.60 30.94 3.45
C THR A 384 12.99 29.69 4.05
N VAL A 385 12.16 29.88 5.07
CA VAL A 385 11.50 28.81 5.81
C VAL A 385 10.00 28.84 5.55
N TYR A 386 9.44 27.70 5.18
CA TYR A 386 8.00 27.49 4.99
C TYR A 386 7.49 26.46 5.98
N TRP A 387 6.35 26.71 6.63
CA TRP A 387 5.71 25.74 7.52
C TRP A 387 4.19 25.81 7.43
N ALA A 388 3.52 24.72 7.78
CA ALA A 388 2.08 24.70 7.99
C ALA A 388 1.78 24.80 9.48
N GLU A 389 0.76 25.57 9.86
CA GLU A 389 0.24 25.50 11.23
C GLU A 389 -0.38 24.13 11.44
N GLY A 390 0.05 23.42 12.48
CA GLY A 390 -0.59 22.17 12.84
C GLY A 390 -1.94 22.43 13.48
N ALA A 391 -2.78 21.39 13.55
CA ALA A 391 -4.15 21.53 14.04
C ALA A 391 -4.25 21.88 15.54
N ASP A 392 -3.12 21.84 16.26
CA ASP A 392 -3.02 22.18 17.68
C ASP A 392 -2.48 23.61 17.90
N GLY A 393 -2.38 24.42 16.83
CA GLY A 393 -1.86 25.80 16.89
C GLY A 393 -0.35 25.86 17.07
N ASP A 394 0.35 24.73 16.88
CA ASP A 394 1.79 24.71 16.80
C ASP A 394 2.24 25.28 15.45
N GLN A 395 3.29 26.10 15.50
CA GLN A 395 3.92 26.73 14.34
C GLN A 395 4.77 25.70 13.55
N GLY A 396 4.23 24.50 13.32
CA GLY A 396 4.94 23.41 12.68
C GLY A 396 6.03 22.77 13.55
N GLY A 397 5.86 22.76 14.88
CA GLY A 397 6.71 22.04 15.83
C GLY A 397 8.17 22.56 15.97
N LYS A 398 8.84 22.15 17.05
CA LYS A 398 10.20 22.58 17.39
C LYS A 398 11.20 21.57 16.82
N GLY A 399 11.87 21.91 15.71
CA GLY A 399 12.95 21.08 15.17
C GLY A 399 13.66 21.73 13.98
N GLU A 400 14.92 21.37 13.77
CA GLU A 400 15.66 21.70 12.55
C GLU A 400 15.17 20.75 11.44
N PHE A 401 14.94 21.26 10.22
CA PHE A 401 14.61 20.41 9.08
C PHE A 401 15.79 19.49 8.77
N ASP A 402 15.67 18.19 9.07
CA ASP A 402 16.62 17.16 8.64
C ASP A 402 16.05 16.39 7.45
N PRO A 403 16.52 16.63 6.21
CA PRO A 403 16.05 15.91 5.02
C PRO A 403 16.35 14.40 5.06
N ASN A 404 17.18 13.93 5.99
CA ASN A 404 17.51 12.52 6.20
C ASN A 404 16.76 11.88 7.38
N SER A 405 16.02 12.65 8.18
CA SER A 405 15.21 12.12 9.27
C SER A 405 13.83 11.74 8.75
N SER A 406 13.47 10.47 8.89
CA SER A 406 12.10 9.99 8.66
C SER A 406 11.17 10.28 9.84
N ASN A 407 11.68 10.94 10.90
CA ASN A 407 11.05 11.01 12.22
C ASN A 407 10.87 12.45 12.74
N SER A 408 11.10 13.46 11.91
CA SER A 408 10.69 14.83 12.24
C SER A 408 9.17 14.90 12.12
N GLY A 409 8.46 15.03 13.24
CA GLY A 409 7.00 15.19 13.26
C GLY A 409 6.48 16.47 12.58
N ASP A 410 7.39 17.26 12.01
CA ASP A 410 7.25 18.67 11.72
C ASP A 410 7.39 18.94 10.21
N ILE A 411 6.54 19.83 9.70
CA ILE A 411 6.47 20.22 8.28
C ILE A 411 7.16 21.57 8.13
N VAL A 412 8.49 21.58 8.20
CA VAL A 412 9.31 22.78 8.01
C VAL A 412 10.19 22.56 6.78
N LEU A 413 10.11 23.40 5.75
CA LEU A 413 11.10 23.42 4.68
C LEU A 413 12.05 24.57 4.93
N GLU A 414 13.34 24.32 4.89
CA GLU A 414 14.36 25.35 4.83
C GLU A 414 15.00 25.36 3.44
N TRP A 415 15.01 26.51 2.79
CA TRP A 415 15.70 26.71 1.53
C TRP A 415 16.79 27.75 1.68
N LYS A 416 18.05 27.36 1.53
CA LYS A 416 19.18 28.31 1.50
C LYS A 416 19.19 29.12 0.20
N LYS A 417 19.31 30.45 0.32
CA LYS A 417 19.35 31.38 -0.82
C LYS A 417 20.54 31.13 -1.74
#